data_AF-A0A9Q5X745-F1
#
_entry.id   AF-A0A9Q5X745-F1
#
_cell.length_a   1.000
_cell.length_b   1.000
_cell.length_c   1.000
_cell.angle_alpha   90.00
_cell.angle_beta   90.00
_cell.angle_gamma   90.00
#
_symmetry.space_group_name_H-M   'P 1'
#
loop_
_entity.id
_entity.type
_entity.pdbx_description
1 polymer ?
#
loop_
_entity_poly.entity_id
_entity_poly.type
_entity_poly.pdbx_seq_one_letter_code
_entity_poly.pdbx_strand_id
1 'polypeptide(L)'
;MEQKKIEHITLHLIVFGTIAIIGVLARQTVLHYGWDEFSSYLILVVSSIIMGAIYLNLQMVFRQLLSPTIEKCFMRFECYRNKAVVVEAPAANSELAGSSINSKPIISEPEPEIEIETTSDITEEVSTLSYYEPNEDVAELPKEETTPSTNNTSIEESDQPSEYETLRANAMAEKERASQEKLNKVIAYTKQTLVSYLDETALNRLCGYVAEYYLLDTLPKVEPIKVDSQLKTIDIMHFGWNIGKAFSKPRLQTATFIKRVFTHTLRDSEISTIERKMSHTESECKIKLDRKIA
;
A
#
# COMPACT_ATOMS: atom_id res chain seq x y z
N MET A 1 23.42 -11.35 14.10
CA MET A 1 22.77 -12.28 13.15
C MET A 1 21.30 -12.51 13.50
N GLU A 2 20.97 -12.76 14.76
CA GLU A 2 19.61 -13.19 15.17
C GLU A 2 18.47 -12.24 14.77
N GLN A 3 18.65 -10.91 14.83
CA GLN A 3 17.60 -9.97 14.43
C GLN A 3 17.07 -10.20 13.00
N LYS A 4 17.96 -10.47 12.02
CA LYS A 4 17.55 -10.76 10.63
C LYS A 4 16.79 -12.09 10.49
N LYS A 5 17.06 -13.07 11.37
CA LYS A 5 16.30 -14.33 11.42
C LYS A 5 14.88 -14.07 11.95
N ILE A 6 14.77 -13.29 13.03
CA ILE A 6 13.49 -12.93 13.65
C ILE A 6 12.63 -12.13 12.66
N GLU A 7 13.20 -11.14 11.96
CA GLU A 7 12.51 -10.36 10.92
C GLU A 7 12.00 -11.25 9.78
N HIS A 8 12.81 -12.20 9.29
CA HIS A 8 12.41 -13.14 8.24
C HIS A 8 11.29 -14.08 8.71
N ILE A 9 11.39 -14.64 9.91
CA ILE A 9 10.35 -15.49 10.51
C ILE A 9 9.04 -14.71 10.68
N THR A 10 9.10 -13.49 11.23
CA THR A 10 7.94 -12.62 11.43
C THR A 10 7.25 -12.29 10.11
N LEU A 11 8.01 -12.00 9.05
CA LEU A 11 7.47 -11.70 7.73
C LEU A 11 6.71 -12.90 7.14
N HIS A 12 7.27 -14.11 7.21
CA HIS A 12 6.60 -15.32 6.72
C HIS A 12 5.35 -15.68 7.55
N LEU A 13 5.38 -15.46 8.88
CA LEU A 13 4.21 -15.65 9.74
C LEU A 13 3.07 -14.67 9.40
N ILE A 14 3.38 -13.40 9.13
CA ILE A 14 2.39 -12.41 8.69
C ILE A 14 1.77 -12.83 7.35
N VAL A 15 2.59 -13.24 6.37
CA VAL A 15 2.09 -13.69 5.06
C VAL A 15 1.21 -14.93 5.20
N PHE A 16 1.65 -15.95 5.95
CA PHE A 16 0.86 -17.15 6.21
C PHE A 16 -0.49 -16.81 6.86
N GLY A 17 -0.49 -15.89 7.84
CA GLY A 17 -1.71 -15.35 8.43
C GLY A 17 -2.66 -14.70 7.41
N THR A 18 -2.14 -13.89 6.48
CA THR A 18 -2.97 -13.29 5.43
C THR A 18 -3.55 -14.32 4.46
N ILE A 19 -2.80 -15.37 4.10
CA ILE A 19 -3.30 -16.47 3.25
C ILE A 19 -4.42 -17.23 3.96
N ALA A 20 -4.25 -17.54 5.25
CA ALA A 20 -5.28 -18.20 6.05
C ALA A 20 -6.56 -17.35 6.17
N ILE A 21 -6.46 -16.03 6.38
CA ILE A 21 -7.61 -15.12 6.41
C ILE A 21 -8.36 -15.13 5.08
N ILE A 22 -7.65 -15.09 3.94
CA ILE A 22 -8.26 -15.16 2.61
C ILE A 22 -8.98 -16.50 2.40
N GLY A 23 -8.40 -17.63 2.83
CA GLY A 23 -9.05 -18.95 2.80
C GLY A 23 -10.32 -19.02 3.65
N VAL A 24 -10.33 -18.38 4.82
CA VAL A 24 -11.54 -18.26 5.67
C VAL A 24 -12.62 -17.40 5.02
N LEU A 25 -12.26 -16.28 4.38
CA LEU A 25 -13.21 -15.45 3.63
C LEU A 25 -13.81 -16.21 2.42
N ALA A 26 -13.00 -17.02 1.73
CA ALA A 26 -13.48 -17.90 0.66
C ALA A 26 -14.49 -18.93 1.21
N ARG A 27 -14.19 -19.56 2.36
CA ARG A 27 -15.11 -20.47 3.05
C ARG A 27 -16.43 -19.80 3.43
N GLN A 28 -16.38 -18.61 4.05
CA GLN A 28 -17.58 -17.84 4.42
C GLN A 28 -18.44 -17.50 3.19
N THR A 29 -17.81 -17.11 2.09
CA THR A 29 -18.50 -16.84 0.82
C THR A 29 -19.24 -18.08 0.30
N VAL A 30 -18.60 -19.25 0.37
CA VAL A 30 -19.18 -20.51 -0.11
C VAL A 30 -20.33 -21.01 0.78
N LEU A 31 -20.20 -20.89 2.11
CA LEU A 31 -21.31 -21.16 3.03
C LEU A 31 -22.51 -20.23 2.79
N HIS A 32 -22.25 -18.95 2.47
CA HIS A 32 -23.31 -18.01 2.08
C HIS A 32 -24.04 -18.41 0.79
N TYR A 33 -23.37 -19.12 -0.13
CA TYR A 33 -24.01 -19.72 -1.31
C TYR A 33 -24.72 -21.06 -1.04
N GLY A 34 -24.83 -21.49 0.23
CA GLY A 34 -25.61 -22.68 0.62
C GLY A 34 -24.90 -24.01 0.38
N TRP A 35 -23.57 -24.01 0.26
CA TRP A 35 -22.79 -25.25 0.17
C TRP A 35 -22.66 -25.92 1.55
N ASP A 36 -22.47 -27.24 1.55
CA ASP A 36 -22.30 -28.01 2.78
C ASP A 36 -20.98 -27.73 3.51
N GLU A 37 -20.94 -28.06 4.79
CA GLU A 37 -19.81 -27.76 5.65
C GLU A 37 -18.52 -28.51 5.22
N PHE A 38 -18.62 -29.76 4.76
CA PHE A 38 -17.46 -30.53 4.30
C PHE A 38 -16.84 -29.93 3.03
N SER A 39 -17.66 -29.61 2.02
CA SER A 39 -17.22 -28.92 0.80
C SER A 39 -16.61 -27.54 1.12
N SER A 40 -17.15 -26.84 2.13
CA SER A 40 -16.59 -25.56 2.58
C SER A 40 -15.16 -25.69 3.14
N TYR A 41 -14.85 -26.77 3.86
CA TYR A 41 -13.50 -27.06 4.35
C TYR A 41 -12.56 -27.48 3.21
N LEU A 42 -13.04 -28.28 2.26
CA LEU A 42 -12.27 -28.64 1.07
C LEU A 42 -11.83 -27.39 0.29
N ILE A 43 -12.73 -26.41 0.15
CA ILE A 43 -12.43 -25.14 -0.53
C ILE A 43 -11.46 -24.27 0.26
N LEU A 44 -11.53 -24.24 1.60
CA LEU A 44 -10.53 -23.57 2.44
C LEU A 44 -9.13 -24.15 2.19
N VAL A 45 -9.00 -25.48 2.19
CA VAL A 45 -7.71 -26.17 1.96
C VAL A 45 -7.20 -25.92 0.54
N VAL A 46 -8.03 -26.14 -0.48
CA VAL A 46 -7.65 -25.96 -1.90
C VAL A 46 -7.29 -24.51 -2.20
N SER A 47 -8.07 -23.53 -1.73
CA SER A 47 -7.75 -22.11 -1.93
C SER A 47 -6.45 -21.71 -1.23
N SER A 48 -6.18 -22.21 -0.02
CA SER A 48 -4.94 -21.96 0.71
C SER A 48 -3.71 -22.54 -0.03
N ILE A 49 -3.83 -23.74 -0.60
CA ILE A 49 -2.75 -24.36 -1.41
C ILE A 49 -2.50 -23.55 -2.68
N ILE A 50 -3.54 -23.17 -3.42
CA ILE A 50 -3.42 -22.38 -4.66
C ILE A 50 -2.80 -21.01 -4.37
N MET A 51 -3.27 -20.30 -3.34
CA MET A 51 -2.73 -19.00 -2.95
C MET A 51 -1.28 -19.10 -2.46
N GLY A 52 -0.94 -20.16 -1.72
CA GLY A 52 0.44 -20.45 -1.33
C GLY A 52 1.36 -20.69 -2.53
N ALA A 53 0.92 -21.49 -3.51
CA ALA A 53 1.66 -21.74 -4.73
C ALA A 53 1.87 -20.46 -5.56
N ILE A 54 0.83 -19.62 -5.70
CA ILE A 54 0.93 -18.30 -6.37
C ILE A 54 1.94 -17.41 -5.63
N TYR A 55 1.88 -17.33 -4.29
CA TYR A 55 2.81 -16.54 -3.50
C TYR A 55 4.27 -16.99 -3.67
N LEU A 56 4.55 -18.29 -3.64
CA LEU A 56 5.91 -18.82 -3.85
C LEU A 56 6.44 -18.52 -5.27
N ASN A 57 5.60 -18.63 -6.30
CA ASN A 57 5.95 -18.24 -7.67
C ASN A 57 6.27 -16.73 -7.76
N LEU A 58 5.41 -15.87 -7.19
CA LEU A 58 5.66 -14.43 -7.12
C LEU A 58 6.96 -14.12 -6.36
N GLN A 59 7.23 -14.81 -5.25
CA GLN A 59 8.45 -14.61 -4.47
C GLN A 59 9.71 -14.99 -5.26
N MET A 60 9.66 -16.05 -6.07
CA MET A 60 10.76 -16.45 -6.96
C MET A 60 11.01 -15.40 -8.06
N VAL A 61 9.96 -14.97 -8.76
CA VAL A 61 10.06 -13.93 -9.80
C VAL A 61 10.52 -12.59 -9.22
N PHE A 62 10.02 -12.20 -8.05
CA PHE A 62 10.43 -10.97 -7.36
C PHE A 62 11.92 -11.00 -7.00
N ARG A 63 12.44 -12.12 -6.49
CA ARG A 63 13.89 -12.29 -6.23
C ARG A 63 14.71 -12.18 -7.52
N GLN A 64 14.30 -12.85 -8.59
CA GLN A 64 15.01 -12.84 -9.87
C GLN A 64 14.99 -11.46 -10.56
N LEU A 65 13.86 -10.74 -10.50
CA LEU A 65 13.70 -9.46 -11.20
C LEU A 65 14.31 -8.30 -10.40
N LEU A 66 14.07 -8.25 -9.09
CA LEU A 66 14.42 -7.08 -8.28
C LEU A 66 15.80 -7.16 -7.65
N SER A 67 16.40 -8.32 -7.41
CA SER A 67 17.81 -8.38 -6.97
C SER A 67 18.75 -7.67 -7.97
N PRO A 68 18.79 -8.04 -9.28
CA PRO A 68 19.66 -7.37 -10.24
C PRO A 68 19.21 -5.95 -10.60
N THR A 69 17.91 -5.63 -10.49
CA THR A 69 17.40 -4.27 -10.80
C THR A 69 17.71 -3.30 -9.67
N ILE A 70 17.54 -3.71 -8.41
CA ILE A 70 17.88 -2.91 -7.23
C ILE A 70 19.40 -2.78 -7.15
N GLU A 71 20.18 -3.84 -7.38
CA GLU A 71 21.65 -3.77 -7.39
C GLU A 71 22.18 -2.80 -8.47
N LYS A 72 21.68 -2.88 -9.71
CA LYS A 72 22.01 -1.90 -10.77
C LYS A 72 21.57 -0.48 -10.40
N CYS A 73 20.46 -0.32 -9.69
CA CYS A 73 20.01 0.98 -9.20
C CYS A 73 20.95 1.54 -8.12
N PHE A 74 21.31 0.74 -7.12
CA PHE A 74 22.25 1.12 -6.05
C PHE A 74 23.65 1.42 -6.60
N MET A 75 24.18 0.59 -7.51
CA MET A 75 25.45 0.87 -8.19
C MET A 75 25.42 2.18 -8.99
N ARG A 76 24.28 2.51 -9.61
CA ARG A 76 24.09 3.81 -10.29
C ARG A 76 24.08 4.99 -9.31
N PHE A 77 23.65 4.80 -8.07
CA PHE A 77 23.74 5.80 -7.00
C PHE A 77 25.15 5.88 -6.37
N GLU A 78 25.82 4.76 -6.11
CA GLU A 78 27.17 4.75 -5.51
C GLU A 78 28.27 5.22 -6.46
N CYS A 79 28.15 4.97 -7.76
CA CYS A 79 29.07 5.50 -8.77
C CYS A 79 29.15 7.05 -8.75
N TYR A 80 28.10 7.72 -8.27
CA TYR A 80 28.09 9.16 -8.06
C TYR A 80 28.82 9.62 -6.78
N ARG A 81 29.01 8.74 -5.79
CA ARG A 81 29.64 9.08 -4.50
C ARG A 81 31.17 9.12 -4.58
N ASN A 82 31.77 8.33 -5.46
CA ASN A 82 33.22 8.24 -5.64
C ASN A 82 33.84 9.37 -6.50
N LYS A 83 33.05 10.38 -6.92
CA LYS A 83 33.54 11.58 -7.62
C LYS A 83 33.60 12.85 -6.75
N ALA A 84 33.33 12.75 -5.45
CA ALA A 84 33.31 13.89 -4.53
C ALA A 84 34.57 14.02 -3.63
N VAL A 85 35.63 13.22 -3.87
CA VAL A 85 36.90 13.27 -3.12
C VAL A 85 38.10 13.35 -4.08
N VAL A 86 38.12 14.41 -4.89
CA VAL A 86 39.31 14.91 -5.62
C VAL A 86 39.19 16.45 -5.63
N VAL A 87 40.33 17.16 -5.58
CA VAL A 87 40.49 18.63 -5.35
C VAL A 87 40.41 18.99 -3.86
N GLU A 88 41.43 19.56 -3.20
CA GLU A 88 42.85 19.90 -3.49
C GLU A 88 43.58 20.00 -2.10
N ALA A 89 44.90 20.08 -1.89
CA ALA A 89 45.97 20.92 -2.45
C ALA A 89 47.38 20.41 -1.95
N PRO A 90 48.52 21.13 -2.07
CA PRO A 90 49.28 21.27 -3.33
C PRO A 90 50.83 21.06 -3.22
N ALA A 91 51.46 20.92 -4.41
CA ALA A 91 52.84 21.29 -4.78
C ALA A 91 54.08 20.49 -4.29
N ALA A 92 55.06 20.40 -5.22
CA ALA A 92 56.46 19.95 -5.10
C ALA A 92 56.67 18.42 -4.86
N ASN A 93 57.67 17.71 -5.42
CA ASN A 93 58.77 18.06 -6.35
C ASN A 93 59.44 16.79 -6.95
N SER A 94 60.28 16.98 -7.98
CA SER A 94 61.36 16.09 -8.47
C SER A 94 61.08 15.10 -9.61
N GLU A 95 62.12 14.94 -10.44
CA GLU A 95 62.18 14.19 -11.70
C GLU A 95 62.49 12.67 -11.54
N LEU A 96 62.31 11.96 -12.66
CA LEU A 96 63.32 11.08 -13.31
C LEU A 96 62.99 9.57 -13.45
N ALA A 97 62.74 9.20 -14.73
CA ALA A 97 63.08 7.96 -15.46
C ALA A 97 62.86 6.54 -14.85
N GLY A 98 62.29 5.65 -15.67
CA GLY A 98 62.34 4.20 -15.45
C GLY A 98 61.28 3.42 -16.23
N SER A 99 61.75 2.65 -17.22
CA SER A 99 61.07 1.57 -17.96
C SER A 99 60.50 0.46 -17.03
N SER A 100 59.73 -0.56 -17.45
CA SER A 100 59.66 -1.25 -18.75
C SER A 100 58.40 -2.13 -18.91
N ILE A 101 58.20 -2.64 -20.13
CA ILE A 101 57.36 -3.79 -20.63
C ILE A 101 56.80 -4.79 -19.57
N ASN A 102 55.65 -5.45 -19.73
CA ASN A 102 55.25 -6.34 -20.84
C ASN A 102 53.75 -6.79 -20.76
N SER A 103 53.31 -7.69 -21.66
CA SER A 103 51.90 -7.98 -22.00
C SER A 103 51.37 -9.38 -21.62
N LYS A 104 50.04 -9.43 -21.44
CA LYS A 104 49.07 -10.55 -21.61
C LYS A 104 48.98 -11.71 -20.58
N PRO A 105 47.77 -12.30 -20.38
CA PRO A 105 47.48 -13.35 -19.41
C PRO A 105 47.25 -14.75 -20.05
N ILE A 106 47.37 -15.82 -19.26
CA ILE A 106 47.00 -17.20 -19.65
C ILE A 106 46.43 -17.99 -18.45
N ILE A 107 45.18 -18.47 -18.62
CA ILE A 107 44.57 -19.78 -18.30
C ILE A 107 44.98 -20.50 -16.99
N SER A 108 43.98 -20.93 -16.19
CA SER A 108 43.78 -22.34 -15.78
C SER A 108 42.50 -22.57 -14.96
N GLU A 109 41.55 -23.28 -15.55
CA GLU A 109 40.63 -24.24 -14.90
C GLU A 109 41.05 -25.62 -15.48
N PRO A 110 40.96 -26.75 -14.76
CA PRO A 110 39.69 -27.49 -14.72
C PRO A 110 39.38 -28.22 -13.39
N GLU A 111 38.16 -28.78 -13.31
CA GLU A 111 37.68 -29.79 -12.35
C GLU A 111 38.40 -31.16 -12.53
N PRO A 112 38.13 -32.22 -11.71
CA PRO A 112 37.03 -33.13 -12.07
C PRO A 112 36.34 -33.95 -10.93
N GLU A 113 35.16 -34.52 -11.29
CA GLU A 113 34.60 -35.87 -10.96
C GLU A 113 34.24 -36.27 -9.49
N ILE A 114 33.07 -36.88 -9.13
CA ILE A 114 32.32 -38.08 -9.62
C ILE A 114 32.97 -39.40 -9.11
N GLU A 115 32.30 -40.37 -8.46
CA GLU A 115 30.87 -40.65 -8.12
C GLU A 115 30.73 -41.56 -6.86
N ILE A 116 29.51 -41.82 -6.33
CA ILE A 116 29.07 -43.19 -5.89
C ILE A 116 27.54 -43.34 -5.68
N GLU A 117 26.97 -44.36 -6.34
CA GLU A 117 25.70 -45.08 -6.04
C GLU A 117 25.79 -45.85 -4.69
N THR A 118 24.75 -46.40 -4.03
CA THR A 118 23.75 -47.37 -4.55
C THR A 118 22.60 -47.65 -3.55
N THR A 119 21.47 -48.11 -4.08
CA THR A 119 20.22 -48.76 -3.58
C THR A 119 20.22 -49.65 -2.31
N SER A 120 19.02 -49.76 -1.67
CA SER A 120 18.36 -50.92 -0.96
C SER A 120 17.89 -50.59 0.48
N ASP A 121 16.89 -51.22 1.14
CA ASP A 121 15.56 -51.83 0.84
C ASP A 121 14.92 -52.22 2.22
N ILE A 122 13.71 -52.83 2.29
CA ILE A 122 13.13 -53.62 3.44
C ILE A 122 12.61 -52.80 4.67
N THR A 123 11.55 -53.11 5.45
CA THR A 123 10.32 -53.97 5.35
C THR A 123 9.35 -53.59 6.51
N GLU A 124 8.11 -54.10 6.48
CA GLU A 124 6.99 -54.03 7.45
C GLU A 124 7.31 -54.23 8.96
N GLU A 125 6.54 -53.55 9.82
CA GLU A 125 5.68 -54.03 10.96
C GLU A 125 4.86 -52.79 11.44
N VAL A 126 3.56 -52.76 11.75
CA VAL A 126 2.54 -53.68 12.30
C VAL A 126 2.64 -53.95 13.82
N SER A 127 1.91 -53.13 14.58
CA SER A 127 1.26 -53.47 15.87
C SER A 127 0.20 -52.37 16.14
N THR A 128 -1.13 -52.57 16.29
CA THR A 128 -1.92 -53.37 17.26
C THR A 128 -1.63 -53.00 18.73
N LEU A 129 -2.57 -52.79 19.66
CA LEU A 129 -4.05 -52.88 19.71
C LEU A 129 -4.60 -52.06 20.90
N SER A 130 -5.92 -51.78 20.88
CA SER A 130 -6.88 -51.72 22.01
C SER A 130 -7.43 -50.33 22.36
N TYR A 131 -8.65 -49.96 21.94
CA TYR A 131 -9.97 -50.30 22.56
C TYR A 131 -10.15 -49.86 24.03
N TYR A 132 -11.12 -48.95 24.25
CA TYR A 132 -12.23 -49.10 25.21
C TYR A 132 -13.37 -48.09 24.94
N GLU A 133 -14.46 -48.59 24.37
CA GLU A 133 -15.87 -48.24 24.67
C GLU A 133 -16.56 -49.60 24.96
N PRO A 134 -17.68 -49.70 25.70
CA PRO A 134 -18.81 -48.76 25.75
C PRO A 134 -19.23 -48.39 27.20
N ASN A 135 -20.30 -47.64 27.45
CA ASN A 135 -21.68 -48.15 27.58
C ASN A 135 -22.72 -47.02 27.52
N GLU A 136 -23.91 -47.38 27.01
CA GLU A 136 -25.14 -46.60 27.13
C GLU A 136 -25.57 -46.43 28.60
N ASP A 137 -26.13 -45.26 28.93
CA ASP A 137 -27.30 -45.20 29.81
C ASP A 137 -28.22 -44.05 29.35
N VAL A 138 -29.52 -44.24 29.56
CA VAL A 138 -30.62 -43.45 28.99
C VAL A 138 -31.28 -42.63 30.09
N ALA A 139 -31.42 -41.31 29.86
CA ALA A 139 -32.26 -40.45 30.69
C ALA A 139 -33.00 -39.41 29.83
N GLU A 140 -34.31 -39.64 29.66
CA GLU A 140 -35.46 -38.73 29.82
C GLU A 140 -35.26 -37.19 29.75
N LEU A 141 -36.21 -36.35 29.30
CA LEU A 141 -37.70 -36.38 29.32
C LEU A 141 -38.21 -35.52 28.08
N PRO A 142 -39.52 -35.25 27.84
CA PRO A 142 -40.08 -35.33 26.48
C PRO A 142 -40.71 -34.02 25.96
N LYS A 143 -41.35 -34.12 24.79
CA LYS A 143 -42.31 -33.13 24.27
C LYS A 143 -43.72 -33.46 24.77
N GLU A 144 -44.56 -32.45 24.99
CA GLU A 144 -46.02 -32.59 24.93
C GLU A 144 -46.67 -31.31 24.37
N GLU A 145 -47.97 -31.34 24.07
CA GLU A 145 -48.55 -30.67 22.91
C GLU A 145 -49.79 -29.77 23.22
N THR A 146 -49.98 -28.73 22.40
CA THR A 146 -51.27 -28.28 21.83
C THR A 146 -52.33 -27.49 22.68
N THR A 147 -52.16 -26.14 22.70
CA THR A 147 -53.19 -25.06 22.46
C THR A 147 -54.47 -24.91 23.35
N PRO A 148 -55.26 -23.81 23.21
CA PRO A 148 -54.94 -22.39 22.93
C PRO A 148 -55.58 -21.42 23.96
N SER A 149 -55.08 -20.18 24.03
CA SER A 149 -55.91 -19.05 24.52
C SER A 149 -55.53 -17.72 23.89
N THR A 150 -56.56 -17.02 23.44
CA THR A 150 -56.62 -15.61 23.04
C THR A 150 -55.75 -14.70 23.91
N ASN A 151 -54.91 -13.88 23.26
CA ASN A 151 -54.78 -12.45 23.52
C ASN A 151 -53.95 -11.81 22.40
N ASN A 152 -54.66 -11.27 21.43
CA ASN A 152 -54.16 -10.45 20.33
C ASN A 152 -53.71 -9.07 20.84
N THR A 153 -52.59 -9.03 21.55
CA THR A 153 -51.83 -7.78 21.72
C THR A 153 -51.27 -7.41 20.35
N SER A 154 -51.81 -6.37 19.74
CA SER A 154 -51.19 -5.72 18.59
C SER A 154 -49.79 -5.28 18.98
N ILE A 155 -48.78 -5.88 18.33
CA ILE A 155 -47.44 -5.30 18.29
C ILE A 155 -47.60 -4.04 17.43
N GLU A 156 -47.84 -2.90 18.08
CA GLU A 156 -47.51 -1.61 17.49
C GLU A 156 -45.99 -1.59 17.36
N GLU A 157 -45.52 -2.01 16.19
CA GLU A 157 -44.16 -1.76 15.72
C GLU A 157 -44.02 -0.23 15.57
N SER A 158 -43.69 0.42 16.68
CA SER A 158 -43.61 1.87 16.79
C SER A 158 -42.58 2.39 15.79
N ASP A 159 -43.04 3.18 14.81
CA ASP A 159 -42.24 3.83 13.75
C ASP A 159 -41.10 4.76 14.23
N GLN A 160 -40.83 4.84 15.54
CA GLN A 160 -39.66 5.53 16.06
C GLN A 160 -38.36 4.76 15.76
N PRO A 161 -37.33 5.40 15.19
CA PRO A 161 -36.04 4.78 15.00
C PRO A 161 -35.42 4.39 16.34
N SER A 162 -34.75 3.24 16.38
CA SER A 162 -34.10 2.75 17.60
C SER A 162 -32.99 3.69 18.08
N GLU A 163 -32.63 3.58 19.36
CA GLU A 163 -31.51 4.34 19.93
C GLU A 163 -30.20 4.06 19.17
N TYR A 164 -29.97 2.81 18.77
CA TYR A 164 -28.82 2.42 17.95
C TYR A 164 -28.81 3.12 16.58
N GLU A 165 -29.94 3.15 15.87
CA GLU A 165 -30.04 3.84 14.57
C GLU A 165 -29.85 5.34 14.71
N THR A 166 -30.39 5.94 15.78
CA THR A 166 -30.21 7.36 16.10
C THR A 166 -28.73 7.69 16.38
N LEU A 167 -28.05 6.88 17.19
CA LEU A 167 -26.60 7.03 17.46
C LEU A 167 -25.77 6.85 16.18
N ARG A 168 -26.10 5.85 15.36
CA ARG A 168 -25.43 5.58 14.08
C ARG A 168 -25.62 6.74 13.09
N ALA A 169 -26.84 7.29 12.98
CA ALA A 169 -27.15 8.44 12.14
C ALA A 169 -26.38 9.69 12.60
N ASN A 170 -26.37 9.97 13.91
CA ASN A 170 -25.63 11.10 14.48
C ASN A 170 -24.12 11.00 14.22
N ALA A 171 -23.52 9.81 14.39
CA ALA A 171 -22.10 9.58 14.11
C ALA A 171 -21.76 9.75 12.61
N MET A 172 -22.62 9.31 11.70
CA MET A 172 -22.45 9.53 10.26
C MET A 172 -22.54 11.03 9.90
N ALA A 173 -23.56 11.73 10.42
CA ALA A 173 -23.77 13.16 10.19
C ALA A 173 -22.65 14.02 10.78
N GLU A 174 -22.07 13.64 11.93
CA GLU A 174 -20.90 14.32 12.50
C GLU A 174 -19.64 14.13 11.66
N LYS A 175 -19.40 12.90 11.18
CA LYS A 175 -18.29 12.61 10.25
C LYS A 175 -18.43 13.40 8.94
N GLU A 176 -19.64 13.50 8.39
CA GLU A 176 -19.93 14.32 7.22
C GLU A 176 -19.72 15.81 7.48
N ARG A 177 -20.21 16.33 8.61
CA ARG A 177 -20.01 17.74 9.02
C ARG A 177 -18.52 18.09 9.14
N ALA A 178 -17.73 17.23 9.78
CA ALA A 178 -16.29 17.41 9.91
C ALA A 178 -15.56 17.34 8.54
N SER A 179 -16.00 16.44 7.66
CA SER A 179 -15.54 16.35 6.26
C SER A 179 -15.83 17.65 5.50
N GLN A 180 -17.05 18.19 5.61
CA GLN A 180 -17.45 19.42 4.93
C GLN A 180 -16.75 20.66 5.50
N GLU A 181 -16.57 20.78 6.81
CA GLU A 181 -15.80 21.87 7.43
C GLU A 181 -14.36 21.86 6.90
N LYS A 182 -13.74 20.68 6.85
CA LYS A 182 -12.39 20.46 6.32
C LYS A 182 -12.29 20.85 4.84
N LEU A 183 -13.27 20.48 4.02
CA LEU A 183 -13.35 20.95 2.63
C LEU A 183 -13.47 22.49 2.57
N ASN A 184 -14.36 23.09 3.35
CA ASN A 184 -14.60 24.53 3.36
C ASN A 184 -13.32 25.32 3.72
N LYS A 185 -12.55 24.87 4.72
CA LYS A 185 -11.25 25.47 5.06
C LYS A 185 -10.25 25.42 3.90
N VAL A 186 -10.16 24.28 3.20
CA VAL A 186 -9.25 24.11 2.06
C VAL A 186 -9.69 24.94 0.84
N ILE A 187 -11.00 25.09 0.61
CA ILE A 187 -11.54 25.99 -0.42
C ILE A 187 -11.26 27.46 -0.06
N ALA A 188 -11.41 27.87 1.21
CA ALA A 188 -11.07 29.21 1.67
C ALA A 188 -9.56 29.50 1.48
N TYR A 189 -8.69 28.58 1.89
CA TYR A 189 -7.25 28.64 1.61
C TYR A 189 -6.96 28.76 0.10
N THR A 190 -7.64 27.97 -0.74
CA THR A 190 -7.45 28.00 -2.20
C THR A 190 -7.80 29.36 -2.78
N LYS A 191 -8.93 29.93 -2.38
CA LYS A 191 -9.37 31.27 -2.80
C LYS A 191 -8.38 32.34 -2.35
N GLN A 192 -8.05 32.40 -1.06
CA GLN A 192 -7.12 33.40 -0.51
C GLN A 192 -5.72 33.31 -1.15
N THR A 193 -5.25 32.10 -1.45
CA THR A 193 -3.91 31.88 -2.04
C THR A 193 -3.83 32.26 -3.51
N LEU A 194 -4.91 32.07 -4.29
CA LEU A 194 -4.86 32.14 -5.76
C LEU A 194 -5.71 33.26 -6.39
N VAL A 195 -6.49 34.02 -5.61
CA VAL A 195 -7.30 35.15 -6.12
C VAL A 195 -6.49 36.22 -6.88
N SER A 196 -5.24 36.46 -6.50
CA SER A 196 -4.36 37.44 -7.18
C SER A 196 -3.64 36.87 -8.41
N TYR A 197 -3.86 35.61 -8.77
CA TYR A 197 -3.12 34.88 -9.82
C TYR A 197 -4.02 34.14 -10.82
N LEU A 198 -5.35 34.26 -10.68
CA LEU A 198 -6.38 33.64 -11.50
C LEU A 198 -7.55 34.61 -11.67
N ASP A 199 -8.22 34.58 -12.83
CA ASP A 199 -9.54 35.19 -12.96
C ASP A 199 -10.60 34.42 -12.16
N GLU A 200 -11.75 35.05 -11.93
CA GLU A 200 -12.86 34.47 -11.14
C GLU A 200 -13.36 33.14 -11.71
N THR A 201 -13.41 32.98 -13.03
CA THR A 201 -13.89 31.75 -13.67
C THR A 201 -12.90 30.62 -13.43
N ALA A 202 -11.61 30.86 -13.66
CA ALA A 202 -10.54 29.90 -13.38
C ALA A 202 -10.44 29.54 -11.89
N LEU A 203 -10.61 30.52 -10.99
CA LEU A 203 -10.58 30.29 -9.54
C LEU A 203 -11.77 29.44 -9.07
N ASN A 204 -12.98 29.72 -9.55
CA ASN A 204 -14.18 28.94 -9.22
C ASN A 204 -14.08 27.51 -9.77
N ARG A 205 -13.56 27.34 -11.00
CA ARG A 205 -13.27 26.01 -11.56
C ARG A 205 -12.24 25.23 -10.74
N LEU A 206 -11.17 25.89 -10.29
CA LEU A 206 -10.19 25.27 -9.41
C LEU A 206 -10.80 24.81 -8.08
N CYS A 207 -11.69 25.62 -7.50
CA CYS A 207 -12.44 25.23 -6.29
C CYS A 207 -13.27 23.96 -6.53
N GLY A 208 -13.94 23.85 -7.68
CA GLY A 208 -14.64 22.62 -8.09
C GLY A 208 -13.71 21.41 -8.17
N TYR A 209 -12.57 21.53 -8.87
CA TYR A 209 -11.59 20.46 -8.97
C TYR A 209 -11.00 20.04 -7.61
N VAL A 210 -10.79 20.98 -6.69
CA VAL A 210 -10.31 20.71 -5.32
C VAL A 210 -11.39 19.98 -4.49
N ALA A 211 -12.67 20.31 -4.68
CA ALA A 211 -13.79 19.60 -4.05
C ALA A 211 -13.95 18.17 -4.60
N GLU A 212 -13.94 18.00 -5.93
CA GLU A 212 -13.94 16.67 -6.56
C GLU A 212 -12.74 15.82 -6.12
N TYR A 213 -11.55 16.41 -6.08
CA TYR A 213 -10.33 15.72 -5.62
C TYR A 213 -10.42 15.24 -4.16
N TYR A 214 -11.17 15.95 -3.31
CA TYR A 214 -11.41 15.53 -1.95
C TYR A 214 -12.44 14.39 -1.89
N LEU A 215 -13.62 14.62 -2.46
CA LEU A 215 -14.80 13.76 -2.36
C LEU A 215 -14.67 12.44 -3.16
N LEU A 216 -13.87 12.42 -4.22
CA LEU A 216 -13.66 11.24 -5.06
C LEU A 216 -12.35 10.53 -4.72
N ASP A 217 -12.36 9.20 -4.84
CA ASP A 217 -11.15 8.37 -4.77
C ASP A 217 -10.38 8.40 -6.11
N THR A 218 -11.05 8.71 -7.20
CA THR A 218 -10.46 8.87 -8.53
C THR A 218 -9.98 10.30 -8.77
N LEU A 219 -8.95 10.47 -9.59
CA LEU A 219 -8.49 11.80 -9.99
C LEU A 219 -9.53 12.47 -10.91
N PRO A 220 -9.94 13.72 -10.64
CA PRO A 220 -10.94 14.41 -11.45
C PRO A 220 -10.48 14.59 -12.90
N LYS A 221 -11.47 14.71 -13.80
CA LYS A 221 -11.27 15.11 -15.20
C LYS A 221 -11.20 16.63 -15.23
N VAL A 222 -10.00 17.16 -15.46
CA VAL A 222 -9.73 18.60 -15.40
C VAL A 222 -9.24 19.10 -16.75
N GLU A 223 -9.70 20.28 -17.15
CA GLU A 223 -9.01 21.08 -18.18
C GLU A 223 -7.89 21.90 -17.52
N PRO A 224 -6.75 22.13 -18.21
CA PRO A 224 -5.65 22.91 -17.67
C PRO A 224 -6.04 24.36 -17.33
N ILE A 225 -5.62 24.81 -16.15
CA ILE A 225 -5.72 26.18 -15.68
C ILE A 225 -4.35 26.84 -15.82
N LYS A 226 -4.33 28.02 -16.44
CA LYS A 226 -3.14 28.88 -16.53
C LYS A 226 -3.16 29.88 -15.38
N VAL A 227 -2.15 29.82 -14.51
CA VAL A 227 -1.89 30.83 -13.48
C VAL A 227 -1.04 31.97 -14.05
N ASP A 228 -1.07 33.12 -13.37
CA ASP A 228 -0.14 34.22 -13.61
C ASP A 228 1.34 33.80 -13.48
N SER A 229 2.19 34.34 -14.35
CA SER A 229 3.63 34.02 -14.43
C SER A 229 4.45 34.39 -13.19
N GLN A 230 3.89 35.17 -12.26
CA GLN A 230 4.50 35.44 -10.96
C GLN A 230 4.58 34.23 -10.04
N LEU A 231 3.77 33.19 -10.26
CA LEU A 231 3.88 31.93 -9.54
C LEU A 231 4.88 31.01 -10.23
N LYS A 232 5.95 30.66 -9.51
CA LYS A 232 6.95 29.71 -9.98
C LYS A 232 6.42 28.29 -9.83
N THR A 233 7.07 27.33 -10.49
CA THR A 233 6.79 25.89 -10.34
C THR A 233 6.76 25.46 -8.86
N ILE A 234 7.68 25.95 -8.02
CA ILE A 234 7.72 25.63 -6.58
C ILE A 234 6.47 26.11 -5.83
N ASP A 235 5.88 27.25 -6.20
CA ASP A 235 4.67 27.77 -5.57
C ASP A 235 3.48 26.84 -5.80
N ILE A 236 3.33 26.35 -7.03
CA ILE A 236 2.28 25.38 -7.39
C ILE A 236 2.53 24.02 -6.73
N MET A 237 3.80 23.61 -6.58
CA MET A 237 4.13 22.40 -5.83
C MET A 237 3.76 22.56 -4.34
N HIS A 238 4.09 23.68 -3.71
CA HIS A 238 3.70 23.99 -2.32
C HIS A 238 2.18 24.07 -2.14
N PHE A 239 1.49 24.72 -3.07
CA PHE A 239 0.03 24.73 -3.11
C PHE A 239 -0.51 23.31 -3.10
N GLY A 240 -0.02 22.43 -4.00
CA GLY A 240 -0.42 21.03 -4.01
C GLY A 240 -0.14 20.30 -2.70
N TRP A 241 1.04 20.48 -2.10
CA TRP A 241 1.37 19.83 -0.82
C TRP A 241 0.46 20.27 0.31
N ASN A 242 0.12 21.56 0.37
CA ASN A 242 -0.85 22.10 1.33
C ASN A 242 -2.22 21.42 1.18
N ILE A 243 -2.76 21.32 -0.06
CA ILE A 243 -4.02 20.61 -0.34
C ILE A 243 -3.93 19.12 0.06
N GLY A 244 -2.91 18.41 -0.42
CA GLY A 244 -2.75 16.97 -0.17
C GLY A 244 -2.53 16.65 1.30
N LYS A 245 -1.76 17.48 2.02
CA LYS A 245 -1.53 17.34 3.46
C LYS A 245 -2.78 17.64 4.27
N ALA A 246 -3.54 18.68 3.91
CA ALA A 246 -4.83 18.97 4.52
C ALA A 246 -5.77 17.77 4.36
N PHE A 247 -5.98 17.29 3.14
CA PHE A 247 -6.88 16.16 2.85
C PHE A 247 -6.35 14.77 3.23
N SER A 248 -5.11 14.65 3.73
CA SER A 248 -4.44 13.37 4.00
C SER A 248 -4.30 12.45 2.77
N LYS A 249 -4.30 13.00 1.55
CA LYS A 249 -4.17 12.23 0.30
C LYS A 249 -2.69 11.92 -0.01
N PRO A 250 -2.35 10.79 -0.68
CA PRO A 250 -0.97 10.44 -1.03
C PRO A 250 -0.25 11.49 -1.89
N ARG A 251 1.07 11.64 -1.70
CA ARG A 251 1.88 12.63 -2.43
C ARG A 251 1.87 12.39 -3.94
N LEU A 252 2.08 11.15 -4.41
CA LEU A 252 1.98 10.80 -5.83
C LEU A 252 0.62 11.18 -6.47
N GLN A 253 -0.48 10.90 -5.77
CA GLN A 253 -1.83 11.28 -6.24
C GLN A 253 -1.97 12.81 -6.30
N THR A 254 -1.50 13.51 -5.26
CA THR A 254 -1.50 14.98 -5.17
C THR A 254 -0.67 15.61 -6.29
N ALA A 255 0.54 15.10 -6.53
CA ALA A 255 1.45 15.53 -7.58
C ALA A 255 0.83 15.34 -8.98
N THR A 256 0.16 14.21 -9.19
CA THR A 256 -0.57 13.93 -10.44
C THR A 256 -1.77 14.87 -10.63
N PHE A 257 -2.53 15.15 -9.55
CA PHE A 257 -3.62 16.13 -9.57
C PHE A 257 -3.12 17.51 -9.99
N ILE A 258 -2.12 18.08 -9.31
CA ILE A 258 -1.64 19.43 -9.66
C ILE A 258 -0.96 19.47 -11.03
N LYS A 259 -0.31 18.39 -11.50
CA LYS A 259 0.26 18.29 -12.86
C LYS A 259 -0.82 18.37 -13.94
N ARG A 260 -1.99 17.77 -13.71
CA ARG A 260 -3.14 17.84 -14.63
C ARG A 260 -3.81 19.22 -14.60
N VAL A 261 -3.97 19.82 -13.42
CA VAL A 261 -4.59 21.15 -13.28
C VAL A 261 -3.67 22.24 -13.83
N PHE A 262 -2.39 22.27 -13.45
CA PHE A 262 -1.45 23.33 -13.80
C PHE A 262 -0.42 22.88 -14.85
N THR A 263 -0.89 22.20 -15.91
CA THR A 263 -0.02 21.57 -16.92
C THR A 263 0.96 22.53 -17.60
N HIS A 264 0.62 23.82 -17.71
CA HIS A 264 1.52 24.84 -18.25
C HIS A 264 2.67 25.16 -17.29
N THR A 265 2.39 25.53 -16.03
CA THR A 265 3.39 25.95 -15.03
C THR A 265 4.27 24.80 -14.53
N LEU A 266 3.74 23.58 -14.59
CA LEU A 266 4.45 22.36 -14.22
C LEU A 266 4.99 21.57 -15.43
N ARG A 267 4.93 22.11 -16.66
CA ARG A 267 5.22 21.38 -17.91
C ARG A 267 6.50 20.55 -17.84
N ASP A 268 7.60 21.19 -17.45
CA ASP A 268 8.95 20.62 -17.49
C ASP A 268 9.30 19.84 -16.20
N SER A 269 8.37 19.74 -15.25
CA SER A 269 8.52 18.94 -14.02
C SER A 269 7.81 17.58 -14.15
N GLU A 270 8.57 16.50 -14.07
CA GLU A 270 8.02 15.15 -13.92
C GLU A 270 7.21 15.00 -12.63
N ILE A 271 6.24 14.08 -12.61
CA ILE A 271 5.42 13.78 -11.42
C ILE A 271 6.31 13.32 -10.24
N SER A 272 7.32 12.51 -10.50
CA SER A 272 8.37 12.10 -9.55
C SER A 272 9.10 13.29 -8.91
N THR A 273 9.41 14.31 -9.72
CA THR A 273 10.09 15.53 -9.29
C THR A 273 9.16 16.43 -8.49
N ILE A 274 7.88 16.54 -8.88
CA ILE A 274 6.84 17.24 -8.12
C ILE A 274 6.65 16.57 -6.76
N GLU A 275 6.42 15.25 -6.72
CA GLU A 275 6.22 14.47 -5.50
C GLU A 275 7.35 14.66 -4.49
N ARG A 276 8.61 14.65 -4.96
CA ARG A 276 9.78 14.91 -4.13
C ARG A 276 9.85 16.38 -3.69
N LYS A 277 9.81 17.32 -4.64
CA LYS A 277 10.08 18.75 -4.37
C LYS A 277 8.94 19.54 -3.72
N MET A 278 7.71 19.03 -3.71
CA MET A 278 6.54 19.76 -3.19
C MET A 278 6.57 20.13 -1.71
N SER A 279 7.59 19.73 -0.95
CA SER A 279 7.83 20.20 0.42
C SER A 279 9.27 20.70 0.65
N HIS A 280 9.97 21.16 -0.40
CA HIS A 280 11.32 21.73 -0.29
C HIS A 280 11.29 23.20 0.12
N THR A 281 11.92 23.54 1.24
CA THR A 281 11.91 24.91 1.79
C THR A 281 13.08 25.80 1.33
N GLU A 282 14.03 25.25 0.57
CA GLU A 282 15.28 25.92 0.16
C GLU A 282 15.09 26.99 -0.92
N SER A 283 13.94 27.01 -1.61
CA SER A 283 13.65 27.91 -2.72
C SER A 283 12.74 29.06 -2.31
N GLU A 284 13.03 30.27 -2.79
CA GLU A 284 12.14 31.40 -2.67
C GLU A 284 10.79 31.14 -3.36
N CYS A 285 9.74 31.16 -2.55
CA CYS A 285 8.35 30.91 -2.89
C CYS A 285 7.45 32.00 -2.31
N LYS A 286 6.43 32.40 -3.08
CA LYS A 286 5.29 33.21 -2.63
C LYS A 286 4.32 32.36 -1.81
N ILE A 287 4.05 31.13 -2.23
CA ILE A 287 3.17 30.19 -1.51
C ILE A 287 4.01 29.40 -0.50
N LYS A 288 3.71 29.57 0.78
CA LYS A 288 4.41 28.88 1.89
C LYS A 288 3.73 27.56 2.24
N LEU A 289 4.51 26.62 2.78
CA LEU A 289 3.97 25.37 3.32
C LEU A 289 3.19 25.66 4.60
N ASP A 290 1.93 25.24 4.65
CA ASP A 290 1.06 25.35 5.81
C ASP A 290 0.57 23.95 6.24
N ARG A 291 0.69 23.69 7.54
CA ARG A 291 0.33 22.43 8.19
C ARG A 291 -1.00 22.51 8.95
N LYS A 292 -1.65 23.68 8.99
CA LYS A 292 -2.79 24.00 9.86
C LYS A 292 -4.09 24.34 9.09
N ILE A 293 -4.16 24.03 7.80
CA ILE A 293 -5.33 24.34 6.96
C ILE A 293 -6.57 23.53 7.35
N ALA A 294 -6.42 22.28 7.82
CA ALA A 294 -7.52 21.39 8.20
C ALA A 294 -7.57 21.17 9.71
#